data_AF-A0AAN6QNQ5-F1
#
_entry.id   AF-A0AAN6QNQ5-F1
#
_cell.length_a   1.000
_cell.length_b   1.000
_cell.length_c   1.000
_cell.angle_alpha   90.00
_cell.angle_beta   90.00
_cell.angle_gamma   90.00
#
_symmetry.space_group_name_H-M   'P 1'
#
loop_
_entity.id
_entity.type
_entity.pdbx_description
1 polymer ?
#
loop_
_entity_poly.entity_id
_entity_poly.type
_entity_poly.pdbx_seq_one_letter_code
_entity_poly.pdbx_strand_id
1 'polypeptide(L)'
;MSNDFLKTIVNVKPIGYSPPPFPSLYWPFPVGGTQTAYLYDAHSMWGFTVYWTLIFVVGVHMAAAGYAVAMQWRNWKLIWIVPVVYLLIGGMEALIAGNVVGGL
;
A
#
# COMPACT_ATOMS: atom_id res chain seq x y z
N MET A 1 34.27 26.76 -1.30
CA MET A 1 33.03 26.27 -1.92
C MET A 1 32.48 25.16 -1.04
N SER A 2 31.33 25.34 -0.41
CA SER A 2 30.66 24.29 0.38
C SER A 2 30.06 23.27 -0.58
N ASN A 3 30.29 21.98 -0.36
CA ASN A 3 29.73 20.90 -1.17
C ASN A 3 28.27 20.63 -0.74
N ASP A 4 27.39 21.61 -0.95
CA ASP A 4 25.97 21.51 -0.56
C ASP A 4 25.23 20.38 -1.28
N PHE A 5 25.78 19.88 -2.40
CA PHE A 5 25.27 18.71 -3.12
C PHE A 5 25.31 17.41 -2.30
N LEU A 6 26.29 17.24 -1.40
CA LEU A 6 26.43 16.04 -0.56
C LEU A 6 25.72 16.16 0.78
N LYS A 7 25.04 17.28 1.04
CA LYS A 7 24.36 17.50 2.30
C LYS A 7 23.04 16.73 2.31
N THR A 8 22.99 15.65 3.10
CA THR A 8 21.73 14.98 3.40
C THR A 8 20.81 15.95 4.14
N ILE A 9 19.76 16.40 3.46
CA ILE A 9 18.71 17.23 4.08
C ILE A 9 17.79 16.29 4.86
N VAL A 10 17.98 16.24 6.18
CA VAL A 10 17.05 15.56 7.09
C VAL A 10 15.96 16.55 7.44
N ASN A 11 14.74 16.34 6.92
CA ASN A 11 13.58 17.11 7.35
C ASN A 11 13.21 16.69 8.78
N VAL A 12 13.48 17.58 9.73
CA VAL A 12 13.16 17.34 11.14
C VAL A 12 11.64 17.31 11.30
N LYS A 13 11.15 16.28 12.00
CA LYS A 13 9.74 16.15 12.38
C LYS A 13 9.28 17.43 13.12
N PRO A 14 8.23 18.13 12.64
CA PRO A 14 7.73 19.33 13.31
C PRO A 14 7.25 19.04 14.73
N ILE A 15 7.41 20.01 15.63
CA ILE A 15 6.86 19.95 17.00
C ILE A 15 5.32 19.88 16.88
N GLY A 16 4.71 18.92 17.58
CA GLY A 16 3.26 18.71 17.54
C GLY A 16 2.76 17.91 16.34
N TYR A 17 3.65 17.37 15.49
CA TYR A 17 3.24 16.48 14.39
C TYR A 17 2.59 15.21 14.91
N SER A 18 1.44 14.87 14.31
CA SER A 18 0.83 13.53 14.33
C SER A 18 0.74 12.98 12.90
N PRO A 19 0.99 11.67 12.69
CA PRO A 19 0.80 11.06 11.38
C PRO A 19 -0.64 11.20 10.88
N PRO A 20 -0.84 11.46 9.58
CA PRO A 20 -2.18 11.44 8.99
C PRO A 20 -2.79 10.02 9.08
N PRO A 21 -4.12 9.90 9.16
CA PRO A 21 -4.77 8.60 9.19
C PRO A 21 -4.58 7.85 7.86
N PHE A 22 -4.33 6.56 7.93
CA PHE A 22 -4.41 5.64 6.79
C PHE A 22 -5.83 5.66 6.19
N PRO A 23 -6.02 5.58 4.85
CA PRO A 23 -5.07 5.19 3.82
C PRO A 23 -4.28 6.31 3.13
N SER A 24 -4.68 7.57 3.21
CA SER A 24 -4.14 8.61 2.32
C SER A 24 -3.17 9.57 3.00
N LEU A 25 -1.99 9.79 2.40
CA LEU A 25 -1.20 11.02 2.63
C LEU A 25 -1.89 12.22 1.97
N TYR A 26 -2.33 12.06 0.74
CA TYR A 26 -3.09 13.06 0.00
C TYR A 26 -4.04 12.38 -0.96
N TRP A 27 -5.10 13.09 -1.33
CA TRP A 27 -5.98 12.67 -2.40
C TRP A 27 -5.32 13.00 -3.76
N PRO A 28 -5.16 12.05 -4.69
CA PRO A 28 -4.48 12.30 -5.96
C PRO A 28 -5.24 13.28 -6.87
N PHE A 29 -6.54 13.52 -6.62
CA PHE A 29 -7.36 14.47 -7.38
C PHE A 29 -7.93 15.56 -6.46
N PRO A 30 -7.07 16.41 -5.85
CA PRO A 30 -7.49 17.28 -4.76
C PRO A 30 -8.52 18.32 -5.24
N VAL A 31 -9.71 18.26 -4.65
CA VAL A 31 -10.81 19.19 -4.98
C VAL A 31 -10.64 20.57 -4.32
N GLY A 32 -9.73 20.68 -3.34
CA GLY A 32 -9.49 21.87 -2.52
C GLY A 32 -8.09 22.51 -2.69
N GLY A 33 -7.36 22.19 -3.77
CA GLY A 33 -5.99 22.67 -3.99
C GLY A 33 -4.90 21.74 -3.43
N THR A 34 -3.64 22.12 -3.61
CA THR A 34 -2.48 21.27 -3.28
C THR A 34 -2.46 20.84 -1.82
N GLN A 35 -2.47 19.53 -1.58
CA GLN A 35 -2.34 18.92 -0.27
C GLN A 35 -0.94 18.31 -0.16
N THR A 36 -0.18 18.70 0.86
CA THR A 36 1.10 18.05 1.20
C THR A 36 1.01 17.49 2.60
N ALA A 37 1.10 16.17 2.70
CA ALA A 37 1.28 15.47 3.96
C ALA A 37 2.49 14.59 3.85
N TYR A 38 3.25 14.49 4.94
CA TYR A 38 4.50 13.74 4.98
C TYR A 38 4.47 12.78 6.17
N LEU A 39 5.08 11.62 5.98
CA LEU A 39 5.44 10.73 7.07
C LEU A 39 6.85 11.07 7.49
N TYR A 40 7.08 11.19 8.80
CA TYR A 40 8.40 11.53 9.34
C TYR A 40 9.02 10.39 10.14
N ASP A 41 8.22 9.43 10.62
CA ASP A 41 8.70 8.27 11.34
C ASP A 41 8.72 7.01 10.46
N ALA A 42 9.78 6.21 10.63
CA ALA A 42 10.01 5.00 9.84
C ALA A 42 8.86 3.98 9.99
N HIS A 43 8.27 3.88 11.18
CA HIS A 43 7.17 2.96 11.43
C HIS A 43 5.92 3.32 10.60
N SER A 44 5.57 4.61 10.52
CA SER A 44 4.45 5.07 9.70
C SER A 44 4.75 4.91 8.20
N MET A 45 5.98 5.18 7.76
CA MET A 45 6.40 4.97 6.36
C MET A 45 6.27 3.49 5.97
N TRP A 46 6.84 2.60 6.78
CA TRP A 46 6.76 1.16 6.59
C TRP A 46 5.31 0.66 6.60
N GLY A 47 4.50 1.11 7.57
CA GLY A 47 3.09 0.75 7.64
C GLY A 47 2.33 1.20 6.39
N PHE A 48 2.56 2.43 5.93
CA PHE A 48 1.96 2.96 4.70
C PHE A 48 2.31 2.09 3.49
N THR A 49 3.57 1.76 3.28
CA THR A 49 3.99 0.92 2.15
C THR A 49 3.40 -0.48 2.25
N VAL A 50 3.48 -1.13 3.41
CA VAL A 50 2.97 -2.50 3.60
C VAL A 50 1.46 -2.57 3.37
N TYR A 51 0.68 -1.68 3.97
CA TYR A 51 -0.78 -1.71 3.82
C TYR A 51 -1.21 -1.39 2.39
N TRP A 52 -0.58 -0.44 1.70
CA TRP A 52 -0.90 -0.18 0.30
C TRP A 52 -0.51 -1.33 -0.62
N THR A 53 0.66 -1.95 -0.42
CA THR A 53 1.04 -3.14 -1.18
C THR A 53 0.01 -4.25 -0.97
N LEU A 54 -0.44 -4.45 0.27
CA LEU A 54 -1.50 -5.42 0.59
C LEU A 54 -2.81 -5.11 -0.14
N ILE A 55 -3.29 -3.88 -0.09
CA ILE A 55 -4.51 -3.47 -0.78
C ILE A 55 -4.42 -3.68 -2.29
N PHE A 56 -3.33 -3.25 -2.93
CA PHE A 56 -3.20 -3.34 -4.39
C PHE A 56 -3.03 -4.78 -4.86
N VAL A 57 -2.11 -5.53 -4.26
CA VAL A 57 -1.82 -6.90 -4.68
C VAL A 57 -3.01 -7.81 -4.39
N VAL A 58 -3.57 -7.76 -3.18
CA VAL A 58 -4.78 -8.54 -2.86
C VAL A 58 -5.95 -8.06 -3.70
N GLY A 59 -6.13 -6.76 -3.91
CA GLY A 59 -7.20 -6.21 -4.74
C GLY A 59 -7.17 -6.75 -6.18
N VAL A 60 -6.00 -6.81 -6.82
CA VAL A 60 -5.84 -7.40 -8.15
C VAL A 60 -6.14 -8.89 -8.15
N HIS A 61 -5.66 -9.63 -7.14
CA HIS A 61 -5.95 -11.05 -6.99
C HIS A 61 -7.46 -11.31 -6.82
N MET A 62 -8.13 -10.51 -6.00
CA MET A 62 -9.56 -10.64 -5.77
C MET A 62 -10.38 -10.24 -7.00
N ALA A 63 -9.94 -9.25 -7.78
CA ALA A 63 -10.57 -8.90 -9.06
C ALA A 63 -10.46 -10.06 -10.07
N ALA A 64 -9.28 -10.65 -10.20
CA ALA A 64 -9.06 -11.82 -11.07
C ALA A 64 -9.88 -13.03 -10.61
N ALA A 65 -9.90 -13.32 -9.31
CA ALA A 65 -10.73 -14.38 -8.73
C ALA A 65 -12.22 -14.11 -8.94
N GLY A 66 -12.68 -12.87 -8.77
CA GLY A 66 -14.05 -12.47 -9.04
C GLY A 66 -14.46 -12.68 -10.50
N TYR A 67 -13.57 -12.35 -11.44
CA TYR A 67 -13.77 -12.64 -12.85
C TYR A 67 -13.86 -14.15 -13.12
N ALA A 68 -12.97 -14.95 -12.55
CA ALA A 68 -13.02 -16.41 -12.68
C ALA A 68 -14.31 -17.01 -12.10
N VAL A 69 -14.79 -16.48 -10.96
CA VAL A 69 -16.05 -16.88 -10.34
C VAL A 69 -17.24 -16.54 -11.25
N ALA A 70 -17.26 -15.35 -11.85
CA ALA A 70 -18.31 -14.95 -12.77
C ALA A 70 -18.37 -15.87 -14.01
N MET A 71 -17.22 -16.24 -14.56
CA MET A 71 -17.13 -17.10 -15.74
C MET A 71 -17.55 -18.55 -15.47
N GLN A 72 -17.23 -19.10 -14.30
CA GLN A 72 -17.42 -20.52 -13.98
C GLN A 72 -18.62 -20.80 -13.06
N TRP A 73 -19.56 -19.85 -12.93
CA TRP A 73 -20.66 -19.84 -11.96
C TRP A 73 -21.48 -21.14 -11.89
N ARG A 74 -21.57 -21.89 -12.99
CA ARG A 74 -22.27 -23.19 -13.05
C ARG A 74 -21.66 -24.24 -12.11
N ASN A 75 -20.36 -24.16 -11.78
CA ASN A 75 -19.69 -25.08 -10.85
C ASN A 75 -19.58 -24.50 -9.43
N TRP A 76 -20.70 -24.01 -8.89
CA TRP A 76 -20.76 -23.20 -7.67
C TRP A 76 -20.18 -23.85 -6.41
N LYS A 77 -20.11 -25.20 -6.34
CA LYS A 77 -19.58 -25.91 -5.17
C LYS A 77 -18.05 -25.81 -5.05
N LEU A 78 -17.35 -25.79 -6.18
CA LEU A 78 -15.87 -25.77 -6.21
C LEU A 78 -15.30 -24.38 -6.44
N ILE A 79 -16.10 -23.45 -6.97
CA ILE A 79 -15.64 -22.14 -7.41
C ILE A 79 -15.08 -21.26 -6.28
N TRP A 80 -15.54 -21.47 -5.05
CA TRP A 80 -15.11 -20.72 -3.87
C TRP A 80 -13.66 -21.02 -3.43
N ILE A 81 -13.07 -22.10 -3.93
CA ILE A 81 -11.65 -22.39 -3.72
C ILE A 81 -10.79 -21.30 -4.39
N VAL A 82 -11.24 -20.75 -5.52
CA VAL A 82 -10.45 -19.79 -6.31
C VAL A 82 -10.18 -18.50 -5.54
N PRO A 83 -11.17 -17.79 -4.96
CA PRO A 83 -10.90 -16.62 -4.13
C PRO A 83 -9.99 -16.90 -2.93
N VAL A 84 -10.14 -18.06 -2.27
CA VAL A 84 -9.32 -18.41 -1.11
C VAL A 84 -7.85 -18.58 -1.51
N VAL A 85 -7.58 -19.31 -2.59
CA VAL A 85 -6.21 -19.51 -3.09
C VAL A 85 -5.59 -18.18 -3.52
N TYR A 86 -6.33 -17.35 -4.25
CA TYR A 86 -5.85 -16.05 -4.71
C TYR A 86 -5.59 -15.09 -3.55
N LEU A 87 -6.43 -15.11 -2.50
CA LEU A 87 -6.22 -14.33 -1.30
C LEU A 87 -4.94 -14.73 -0.56
N LEU A 88 -4.69 -16.04 -0.42
CA LEU A 88 -3.49 -16.55 0.26
C LEU A 88 -2.21 -16.21 -0.51
N ILE A 89 -2.20 -16.43 -1.83
CA ILE A 89 -1.05 -16.11 -2.69
C ILE A 89 -0.80 -14.60 -2.69
N GLY A 90 -1.82 -13.80 -3.03
CA GLY A 90 -1.68 -12.35 -3.09
C GLY A 90 -1.33 -11.73 -1.73
N GLY A 91 -1.87 -12.28 -0.63
CA GLY A 91 -1.52 -11.85 0.71
C GLY A 91 -0.05 -12.12 1.05
N MET A 92 0.46 -13.32 0.73
CA MET A 92 1.86 -13.69 0.96
C MET A 92 2.81 -12.83 0.11
N GLU A 93 2.53 -12.68 -1.19
CA GLU A 93 3.30 -11.83 -2.09
C GLU A 93 3.34 -10.39 -1.58
N ALA A 94 2.19 -9.86 -1.15
CA ALA A 94 2.09 -8.50 -0.65
C ALA A 94 2.87 -8.28 0.64
N LEU A 95 2.83 -9.24 1.57
CA LEU A 95 3.58 -9.16 2.81
C LEU A 95 5.09 -9.15 2.53
N ILE A 96 5.58 -10.02 1.65
CA ILE A 96 7.00 -10.07 1.29
C ILE A 96 7.40 -8.76 0.60
N ALA A 97 6.69 -8.37 -0.46
CA ALA A 97 7.01 -7.18 -1.24
C ALA A 97 6.91 -5.90 -0.41
N GLY A 98 5.86 -5.74 0.39
CA GLY A 98 5.63 -4.57 1.23
C GLY A 98 6.70 -4.41 2.31
N ASN A 99 7.15 -5.52 2.92
CA ASN A 99 8.23 -5.47 3.91
C ASN A 99 9.58 -5.14 3.28
N VAL A 100 9.90 -5.70 2.10
CA VAL A 100 11.14 -5.39 1.39
C VAL A 100 11.17 -3.93 0.95
N VAL A 101 10.08 -3.40 0.40
CA VAL A 101 10.01 -2.01 -0.07
C VAL A 101 9.97 -1.01 1.10
N GLY A 102 9.30 -1.36 2.21
CA GLY A 102 9.12 -0.46 3.34
C GLY A 102 10.24 -0.50 4.39
N GLY A 103 10.99 -1.60 4.47
CA GLY A 103 11.96 -1.87 5.54
C GLY A 103 13.43 -1.91 5.10
N LEU A 104 13.71 -1.91 3.79
CA LEU A 104 15.06 -1.90 3.21
C LEU A 104 15.31 -0.57 2.49
#